data_AF-A0A968JVE6-F1
#
_entry.id   AF-A0A968JVE6-F1
#
_cell.length_a   1.000
_cell.length_b   1.000
_cell.length_c   1.000
_cell.angle_alpha   90.00
_cell.angle_beta   90.00
_cell.angle_gamma   90.00
#
_symmetry.space_group_name_H-M   'P 1'
#
loop_
_entity.id
_entity.type
_entity.pdbx_description
1 polymer ?
#
loop_
_entity_poly.entity_id
_entity_poly.type
_entity_poly.pdbx_seq_one_letter_code
_entity_poly.pdbx_strand_id
1 'polypeptide(L)'
;MFEWDTYFGALLTGMINKDVAYSNVFAITHKLNRFGAVSFTQQPRNQLADNSQPPVGSMVCWKLYEKYGEKWFLDTVYNSLMSWNEWWLKNRMNNGYLTWGASWNNATEQDARWESGLDNSPMYDDVKIKNSGHNSLLNLADVGLNSMYVMDCQYLQKMANVLGKKNDYAVLKKREEEISKAIQSLWNEEYGIYLNKYIDSDTFSTRLSPTLFYPMIAGIPGKEQAKKMLEKHFYNPEEFYGEYIIPSCARNDKGFNNQYWQGAIWGPLNFLVYLGLKNYSEEATSELATKSFNLFQEAWLKHNYVFENINSEKGVLTIKIN
;
A
#
# COMPACT_ATOMS: atom_id res chain seq x y z
N MET A 1 -5.93 16.72 5.20
CA MET A 1 -5.04 15.56 5.47
C MET A 1 -5.54 14.40 4.62
N PHE A 2 -4.64 13.72 3.91
CA PHE A 2 -4.91 12.47 3.21
C PHE A 2 -4.50 11.31 4.10
N GLU A 3 -5.20 10.18 4.03
CA GLU A 3 -5.09 9.10 5.02
C GLU A 3 -3.68 8.49 5.07
N TRP A 4 -3.25 7.80 4.01
CA TRP A 4 -1.97 7.07 4.05
C TRP A 4 -0.76 8.03 4.15
N ASP A 5 -0.84 9.22 3.54
CA ASP A 5 0.17 10.28 3.63
C ASP A 5 0.37 10.74 5.07
N THR A 6 -0.72 10.87 5.83
CA THR A 6 -0.66 11.33 7.23
C THR A 6 0.02 10.28 8.11
N TYR A 7 -0.19 8.99 7.84
CA TYR A 7 0.51 7.91 8.53
C TYR A 7 2.01 7.86 8.17
N PHE A 8 2.38 7.99 6.90
CA PHE A 8 3.81 8.08 6.54
C PHE A 8 4.46 9.35 7.11
N GLY A 9 3.75 10.47 7.11
CA GLY A 9 4.16 11.69 7.79
C GLY A 9 4.37 11.48 9.30
N ALA A 10 3.49 10.71 9.95
CA ALA A 10 3.66 10.35 11.37
C ALA A 10 4.90 9.49 11.62
N LEU A 11 5.24 8.55 10.72
CA LEU A 11 6.50 7.80 10.82
C LEU A 11 7.71 8.73 10.73
N LEU A 12 7.71 9.66 9.78
CA LEU A 12 8.80 10.62 9.59
C LEU A 12 8.96 11.55 10.79
N THR A 13 7.88 12.18 11.26
CA THR A 13 7.94 13.06 12.44
C THR A 13 8.28 12.27 13.70
N GLY A 14 7.84 11.01 13.79
CA GLY A 14 8.20 10.06 14.84
C GLY A 14 9.68 9.72 14.89
N MET A 15 10.48 10.08 13.86
CA MET A 15 11.93 9.99 13.96
C MET A 15 12.52 10.99 14.97
N ILE A 16 11.86 12.12 15.18
CA ILE A 16 12.38 13.27 15.93
C ILE A 16 11.51 13.62 17.14
N ASN A 17 10.18 13.54 17.00
CA ASN A 17 9.24 13.97 18.03
C ASN A 17 7.99 13.05 18.06
N LYS A 18 7.80 12.34 19.17
CA LYS A 18 6.66 11.42 19.37
C LYS A 18 5.31 12.14 19.43
N ASP A 19 5.25 13.33 20.01
CA ASP A 19 3.99 14.04 20.24
C ASP A 19 3.39 14.51 18.91
N VAL A 20 4.24 15.00 17.99
CA VAL A 20 3.83 15.34 16.63
C VAL A 20 3.37 14.09 15.86
N ALA A 21 4.09 12.97 16.00
CA ALA A 21 3.70 11.72 15.36
C ALA A 21 2.34 11.21 15.85
N TYR A 22 2.12 11.19 17.16
CA TYR A 22 0.86 10.78 17.77
C TYR A 22 -0.27 11.73 17.40
N SER A 23 -0.03 13.03 17.37
CA SER A 23 -1.01 14.01 16.90
C SER A 23 -1.46 13.71 15.47
N ASN A 24 -0.54 13.41 14.55
CA ASN A 24 -0.86 13.04 13.18
C ASN A 24 -1.72 11.77 13.11
N VAL A 25 -1.30 10.71 13.83
CA VAL A 25 -2.07 9.47 13.92
C VAL A 25 -3.48 9.73 14.46
N PHE A 26 -3.61 10.42 15.59
CA PHE A 26 -4.92 10.65 16.20
C PHE A 26 -5.85 11.49 15.32
N ALA A 27 -5.29 12.46 14.60
CA ALA A 27 -6.03 13.34 13.72
C ALA A 27 -6.68 12.60 12.54
N ILE A 28 -6.10 11.47 12.11
CA ILE A 28 -6.61 10.64 11.03
C ILE A 28 -7.38 9.41 11.54
N THR A 29 -6.82 8.65 12.48
CA THR A 29 -7.37 7.35 12.92
C THR A 29 -8.73 7.48 13.62
N HIS A 30 -8.97 8.52 14.41
CA HIS A 30 -10.26 8.70 15.10
C HIS A 30 -11.36 9.28 14.22
N LYS A 31 -11.03 9.69 13.00
CA LYS A 31 -12.00 10.24 12.05
C LYS A 31 -12.50 9.15 11.11
N LEU A 32 -13.22 8.20 11.71
CA LEU A 32 -13.89 7.17 10.97
C LEU A 32 -15.08 7.75 10.18
N ASN A 33 -15.29 7.27 8.96
CA ASN A 33 -16.51 7.52 8.21
C ASN A 33 -17.69 6.78 8.87
N ARG A 34 -18.90 7.02 8.37
CA ARG A 34 -20.13 6.42 8.95
C ARG A 34 -20.19 4.89 8.86
N PHE A 35 -19.30 4.27 8.11
CA PHE A 35 -19.19 2.82 7.97
C PHE A 35 -18.03 2.21 8.77
N GLY A 36 -17.22 3.03 9.46
CA GLY A 36 -16.15 2.57 10.33
C GLY A 36 -14.76 2.52 9.69
N ALA A 37 -14.56 3.08 8.50
CA ALA A 37 -13.25 3.19 7.85
C ALA A 37 -12.58 4.53 8.16
N VAL A 38 -11.25 4.55 8.23
CA VAL A 38 -10.51 5.83 8.21
C VAL A 38 -10.74 6.49 6.84
N SER A 39 -11.24 7.73 6.83
CA SER A 39 -11.68 8.35 5.57
C SER A 39 -10.51 8.81 4.71
N PHE A 40 -10.66 8.67 3.38
CA PHE A 40 -9.74 9.14 2.33
C PHE A 40 -9.12 10.52 2.62
N THR A 41 -9.96 11.50 2.99
CA THR A 41 -9.51 12.83 3.40
C THR A 41 -10.18 13.31 4.68
N GLN A 42 -9.44 14.10 5.44
CA GLN A 42 -9.95 14.91 6.54
C GLN A 42 -9.79 16.39 6.20
N GLN A 43 -10.92 17.07 6.03
CA GLN A 43 -10.99 18.50 5.78
C GLN A 43 -12.14 19.17 6.56
N PRO A 44 -12.00 20.43 6.99
CA PRO A 44 -12.99 21.10 7.85
C PRO A 44 -14.38 21.27 7.22
N ARG A 45 -14.51 21.19 5.89
CA ARG A 45 -15.79 21.29 5.16
C ARG A 45 -15.79 20.29 4.01
N ASN A 46 -16.95 19.67 3.76
CA ASN A 46 -17.18 18.67 2.70
C ASN A 46 -16.30 17.42 2.83
N GLN A 47 -16.52 16.56 3.84
CA GLN A 47 -15.96 15.19 3.77
C GLN A 47 -16.49 14.53 2.49
N LEU A 48 -15.60 14.32 1.52
CA LEU A 48 -16.00 14.01 0.14
C LEU A 48 -16.23 12.51 -0.11
N ALA A 49 -15.87 11.61 0.79
CA ALA A 49 -16.01 10.19 0.49
C ALA A 49 -16.09 9.31 1.74
N ASP A 50 -17.01 8.33 1.68
CA ASP A 50 -17.00 7.11 2.51
C ASP A 50 -15.95 6.09 2.01
N ASN A 51 -14.97 6.54 1.22
CA ASN A 51 -13.82 5.76 0.78
C ASN A 51 -12.71 5.81 1.83
N SER A 52 -11.79 4.86 1.68
CA SER A 52 -10.55 4.78 2.43
C SER A 52 -9.35 5.18 1.56
N GLN A 53 -8.15 4.88 2.04
CA GLN A 53 -6.91 4.72 1.28
C GLN A 53 -6.17 3.46 1.80
N PRO A 54 -4.97 3.11 1.31
CA PRO A 54 -4.26 1.88 1.69
C PRO A 54 -4.13 1.64 3.21
N PRO A 55 -4.43 0.42 3.73
CA PRO A 55 -4.48 0.14 5.17
C PRO A 55 -3.09 0.02 5.82
N VAL A 56 -2.38 1.14 5.95
CA VAL A 56 -1.02 1.20 6.53
C VAL A 56 -1.01 1.61 8.00
N GLY A 57 -2.17 1.98 8.57
CA GLY A 57 -2.26 2.58 9.89
C GLY A 57 -1.75 1.71 11.03
N SER A 58 -2.12 0.42 11.07
CA SER A 58 -1.65 -0.48 12.13
C SER A 58 -0.14 -0.71 12.08
N MET A 59 0.44 -0.82 10.87
CA MET A 59 1.88 -0.89 10.67
C MET A 59 2.57 0.36 11.24
N VAL A 60 2.06 1.55 10.94
CA VAL A 60 2.63 2.81 11.42
C VAL A 60 2.55 2.91 12.94
N CYS A 61 1.38 2.65 13.52
CA CYS A 61 1.19 2.68 14.96
C CYS A 61 2.10 1.66 15.67
N TRP A 62 2.27 0.45 15.11
CA TRP A 62 3.18 -0.53 15.68
C TRP A 62 4.64 -0.06 15.64
N LYS A 63 5.12 0.50 14.53
CA LYS A 63 6.49 1.03 14.42
C LYS A 63 6.77 2.16 15.41
N LEU A 64 5.79 3.05 15.63
CA LEU A 64 5.90 4.09 16.65
C LEU A 64 5.93 3.50 18.07
N TYR A 65 5.13 2.47 18.33
CA TYR A 65 5.17 1.74 19.59
C TYR A 65 6.51 1.00 19.79
N GLU A 66 7.09 0.36 18.77
CA GLU A 66 8.41 -0.27 18.86
C GLU A 66 9.49 0.73 19.28
N LYS A 67 9.38 1.98 18.82
CA LYS A 67 10.34 3.04 19.15
C LYS A 67 10.15 3.61 20.56
N TYR A 68 8.91 3.85 20.98
CA TYR A 68 8.62 4.62 22.20
C TYR A 68 8.07 3.79 23.36
N GLY A 69 7.58 2.57 23.11
CA GLY A 69 7.12 1.62 24.13
C GLY A 69 5.80 1.98 24.82
N GLU A 70 5.07 2.96 24.31
CA GLU A 70 3.92 3.53 25.02
C GLU A 70 2.63 2.73 24.77
N LYS A 71 2.29 1.85 25.71
CA LYS A 71 1.08 1.01 25.62
C LYS A 71 -0.23 1.82 25.50
N TRP A 72 -0.32 2.96 26.17
CA TRP A 72 -1.51 3.83 26.14
C TRP A 72 -1.80 4.33 24.72
N PHE A 73 -0.76 4.56 23.92
CA PHE A 73 -0.90 4.99 22.52
C PHE A 73 -1.61 3.90 21.70
N LEU A 74 -1.19 2.63 21.85
CA LEU A 74 -1.88 1.51 21.20
C LEU A 74 -3.33 1.39 21.66
N ASP A 75 -3.57 1.47 22.97
CA ASP A 75 -4.93 1.38 23.53
C ASP A 75 -5.87 2.44 22.95
N THR A 76 -5.34 3.65 22.74
CA THR A 76 -6.07 4.80 22.19
C THR A 76 -6.55 4.55 20.76
N VAL A 77 -5.70 4.00 19.89
CA VAL A 77 -6.01 3.86 18.45
C VAL A 77 -6.65 2.52 18.07
N TYR A 78 -6.52 1.52 18.93
CA TYR A 78 -6.79 0.12 18.58
C TYR A 78 -8.22 -0.12 18.09
N ASN A 79 -9.24 0.41 18.78
CA ASN A 79 -10.64 0.19 18.39
C ASN A 79 -10.96 0.79 17.01
N SER A 80 -10.39 1.96 16.69
CA SER A 80 -10.56 2.59 15.38
C SER A 80 -9.88 1.80 14.26
N LEU A 81 -8.69 1.27 14.51
CA LEU A 81 -7.99 0.40 13.56
C LEU A 81 -8.72 -0.94 13.36
N MET A 82 -9.25 -1.54 14.43
CA MET A 82 -10.08 -2.76 14.34
C MET A 82 -11.36 -2.54 13.53
N SER A 83 -12.04 -1.40 13.75
CA SER A 83 -13.21 -0.99 12.96
C SER A 83 -12.84 -0.87 11.47
N TRP A 84 -11.70 -0.26 11.17
CA TRP A 84 -11.24 -0.09 9.80
C TRP A 84 -10.86 -1.43 9.13
N ASN A 85 -10.21 -2.34 9.86
CA ASN A 85 -9.95 -3.70 9.39
C ASN A 85 -11.25 -4.45 9.04
N GLU A 86 -12.28 -4.38 9.90
CA GLU A 86 -13.58 -4.99 9.62
C GLU A 86 -14.27 -4.37 8.40
N TRP A 87 -14.14 -3.05 8.22
CA TRP A 87 -14.74 -2.34 7.11
C TRP A 87 -14.32 -2.88 5.74
N TRP A 88 -13.04 -3.27 5.56
CA TRP A 88 -12.54 -3.82 4.30
C TRP A 88 -13.29 -5.09 3.90
N LEU A 89 -13.48 -6.05 4.82
CA LEU A 89 -14.22 -7.27 4.53
C LEU A 89 -15.70 -7.00 4.23
N LYS A 90 -16.30 -6.03 4.93
CA LYS A 90 -17.71 -5.71 4.76
C LYS A 90 -17.99 -4.96 3.46
N ASN A 91 -17.07 -4.11 3.01
CA ASN A 91 -17.32 -3.15 1.93
C ASN A 91 -16.44 -3.35 0.70
N ARG A 92 -15.43 -4.20 0.73
CA ARG A 92 -14.50 -4.36 -0.40
C ARG A 92 -14.23 -5.82 -0.77
N MET A 93 -14.92 -6.76 -0.12
CA MET A 93 -14.87 -8.18 -0.47
C MET A 93 -15.67 -8.44 -1.75
N ASN A 94 -15.02 -9.09 -2.72
CA ASN A 94 -15.58 -9.50 -4.00
C ASN A 94 -15.06 -10.90 -4.36
N ASN A 95 -15.94 -11.89 -4.39
CA ASN A 95 -15.60 -13.29 -4.72
C ASN A 95 -14.36 -13.86 -3.99
N GLY A 96 -14.20 -13.52 -2.71
CA GLY A 96 -13.11 -14.03 -1.86
C GLY A 96 -11.82 -13.20 -1.89
N TYR A 97 -11.80 -12.09 -2.62
CA TYR A 97 -10.68 -11.15 -2.65
C TYR A 97 -11.13 -9.76 -2.23
N LEU A 98 -10.22 -8.98 -1.66
CA LEU A 98 -10.42 -7.54 -1.54
C LEU A 98 -10.16 -6.85 -2.87
N THR A 99 -10.99 -5.87 -3.21
CA THR A 99 -10.87 -5.07 -4.43
C THR A 99 -11.03 -3.60 -4.07
N TRP A 100 -10.32 -2.70 -4.74
CA TRP A 100 -10.57 -1.26 -4.58
C TRP A 100 -11.99 -0.90 -5.01
N GLY A 101 -12.53 0.19 -4.47
CA GLY A 101 -13.90 0.57 -4.73
C GLY A 101 -14.21 2.02 -4.39
N ALA A 102 -15.48 2.34 -4.50
CA ALA A 102 -16.04 3.63 -4.13
C ALA A 102 -17.39 3.46 -3.42
N SER A 103 -17.65 4.31 -2.44
CA SER A 103 -18.78 4.19 -1.51
C SER A 103 -19.90 5.18 -1.84
N TRP A 104 -20.34 5.24 -3.11
CA TRP A 104 -21.50 6.02 -3.55
C TRP A 104 -22.15 5.46 -4.82
N ASN A 105 -23.40 5.87 -5.07
CA ASN A 105 -24.15 5.44 -6.24
C ASN A 105 -23.52 5.99 -7.54
N ASN A 106 -23.49 5.15 -8.58
CA ASN A 106 -22.97 5.50 -9.91
C ASN A 106 -21.52 6.00 -9.90
N ALA A 107 -20.70 5.42 -9.02
CA ALA A 107 -19.27 5.68 -9.03
C ALA A 107 -18.65 5.28 -10.38
N THR A 108 -17.68 6.08 -10.79
CA THR A 108 -16.83 5.85 -11.96
C THR A 108 -15.65 4.95 -11.61
N GLU A 109 -14.95 4.43 -12.61
CA GLU A 109 -13.69 3.71 -12.38
C GLU A 109 -12.65 4.59 -11.67
N GLN A 110 -12.60 5.88 -12.00
CA GLN A 110 -11.64 6.81 -11.40
C GLN A 110 -11.89 7.01 -9.90
N ASP A 111 -13.15 7.07 -9.50
CA ASP A 111 -13.56 7.18 -8.10
C ASP A 111 -13.00 6.03 -7.25
N ALA A 112 -12.98 4.83 -7.81
CA ALA A 112 -12.43 3.65 -7.15
C ALA A 112 -10.90 3.59 -7.21
N ARG A 113 -10.28 4.10 -8.29
CA ARG A 113 -8.82 4.19 -8.40
C ARG A 113 -8.22 5.10 -7.34
N TRP A 114 -8.88 6.20 -6.99
CA TRP A 114 -8.41 7.11 -5.92
C TRP A 114 -8.25 6.42 -4.56
N GLU A 115 -9.06 5.40 -4.27
CA GLU A 115 -8.93 4.63 -3.03
C GLU A 115 -7.63 3.82 -2.95
N SER A 116 -7.04 3.47 -4.10
CA SER A 116 -5.72 2.82 -4.14
C SER A 116 -4.56 3.77 -3.83
N GLY A 117 -4.77 5.09 -3.99
CA GLY A 117 -3.73 6.10 -4.01
C GLY A 117 -2.90 6.15 -5.30
N LEU A 118 -3.23 5.33 -6.31
CA LEU A 118 -2.48 5.18 -7.57
C LEU A 118 -3.30 5.65 -8.78
N ASP A 119 -3.71 6.91 -8.74
CA ASP A 119 -4.78 7.52 -9.54
C ASP A 119 -4.78 7.21 -11.05
N ASN A 120 -3.61 7.27 -11.69
CA ASN A 120 -3.41 7.05 -13.13
C ASN A 120 -2.50 5.85 -13.43
N SER A 121 -2.37 4.89 -12.49
CA SER A 121 -1.55 3.72 -12.71
C SER A 121 -2.08 2.86 -13.87
N PRO A 122 -1.21 2.45 -14.83
CA PRO A 122 -1.63 1.65 -15.98
C PRO A 122 -2.25 0.30 -15.61
N MET A 123 -2.00 -0.19 -14.39
CA MET A 123 -2.56 -1.45 -13.90
C MET A 123 -4.09 -1.42 -13.77
N TYR A 124 -4.71 -0.23 -13.80
CA TYR A 124 -6.15 -0.05 -13.68
C TYR A 124 -6.84 0.39 -14.98
N ASP A 125 -6.10 0.66 -16.07
CA ASP A 125 -6.63 1.29 -17.28
C ASP A 125 -7.79 0.52 -17.91
N ASP A 126 -7.67 -0.81 -17.95
CA ASP A 126 -8.60 -1.76 -18.53
C ASP A 126 -9.57 -2.39 -17.50
N VAL A 127 -9.51 -1.93 -16.24
CA VAL A 127 -10.35 -2.45 -15.15
C VAL A 127 -11.69 -1.73 -15.11
N LYS A 128 -12.78 -2.49 -15.15
CA LYS A 128 -14.15 -1.98 -15.05
C LYS A 128 -14.64 -1.96 -13.61
N ILE A 129 -15.56 -1.04 -13.32
CA ILE A 129 -16.25 -0.98 -12.03
C ILE A 129 -17.63 -1.67 -12.13
N LYS A 130 -17.98 -2.43 -11.09
CA LYS A 130 -19.32 -2.97 -10.89
C LYS A 130 -20.00 -2.21 -9.77
N ASN A 131 -21.00 -1.41 -10.15
CA ASN A 131 -21.79 -0.64 -9.20
C ASN A 131 -22.81 -1.55 -8.48
N SER A 132 -22.87 -1.47 -7.14
CA SER A 132 -23.84 -2.20 -6.31
C SER A 132 -24.36 -1.33 -5.17
N GLY A 133 -25.41 -0.56 -5.44
CA GLY A 133 -25.97 0.40 -4.48
C GLY A 133 -24.91 1.42 -4.05
N HIS A 134 -24.75 1.60 -2.73
CA HIS A 134 -23.78 2.52 -2.14
C HIS A 134 -22.32 2.04 -2.21
N ASN A 135 -22.05 0.89 -2.83
CA ASN A 135 -20.73 0.28 -2.83
C ASN A 135 -20.40 -0.29 -4.21
N SER A 136 -19.37 0.28 -4.83
CA SER A 136 -18.97 -0.03 -6.20
C SER A 136 -17.54 -0.56 -6.19
N LEU A 137 -17.32 -1.68 -6.86
CA LEU A 137 -16.08 -2.44 -6.74
C LEU A 137 -15.40 -2.57 -8.09
N LEU A 138 -14.08 -2.36 -8.15
CA LEU A 138 -13.31 -2.71 -9.33
C LEU A 138 -13.35 -4.22 -9.55
N ASN A 139 -13.46 -4.61 -10.82
CA ASN A 139 -13.40 -6.00 -11.26
C ASN A 139 -11.96 -6.52 -11.26
N LEU A 140 -11.26 -6.42 -10.12
CA LEU A 140 -9.86 -6.82 -9.99
C LEU A 140 -9.53 -7.24 -8.56
N ALA A 141 -9.20 -8.52 -8.37
CA ALA A 141 -8.49 -8.99 -7.18
C ALA A 141 -7.12 -8.33 -7.15
N ASP A 142 -6.94 -7.35 -6.27
CA ASP A 142 -5.71 -6.55 -6.17
C ASP A 142 -4.73 -7.17 -5.18
N VAL A 143 -3.61 -7.70 -5.69
CA VAL A 143 -2.55 -8.34 -4.90
C VAL A 143 -2.01 -7.39 -3.83
N GLY A 144 -1.85 -6.11 -4.16
CA GLY A 144 -1.36 -5.08 -3.24
C GLY A 144 -2.27 -4.87 -2.05
N LEU A 145 -3.56 -4.62 -2.30
CA LEU A 145 -4.58 -4.41 -1.26
C LEU A 145 -4.68 -5.63 -0.34
N ASN A 146 -4.83 -6.82 -0.92
CA ASN A 146 -4.96 -8.04 -0.13
C ASN A 146 -3.71 -8.26 0.74
N SER A 147 -2.52 -8.00 0.20
CA SER A 147 -1.27 -8.12 0.96
C SER A 147 -1.17 -7.11 2.10
N MET A 148 -1.54 -5.85 1.86
CA MET A 148 -1.59 -4.83 2.91
C MET A 148 -2.63 -5.16 3.97
N TYR A 149 -3.75 -5.78 3.61
CA TYR A 149 -4.75 -6.23 4.57
C TYR A 149 -4.24 -7.38 5.46
N VAL A 150 -3.50 -8.34 4.90
CA VAL A 150 -2.84 -9.39 5.70
C VAL A 150 -1.81 -8.77 6.65
N MET A 151 -1.00 -7.84 6.15
CA MET A 151 -0.07 -7.05 6.98
C MET A 151 -0.81 -6.32 8.12
N ASP A 152 -1.95 -5.69 7.82
CA ASP A 152 -2.77 -4.99 8.81
C ASP A 152 -3.28 -5.96 9.90
N CYS A 153 -3.76 -7.14 9.50
CA CYS A 153 -4.14 -8.21 10.44
C CYS A 153 -2.97 -8.61 11.35
N GLN A 154 -1.75 -8.75 10.80
CA GLN A 154 -0.57 -9.15 11.55
C GLN A 154 -0.14 -8.08 12.57
N TYR A 155 -0.18 -6.80 12.23
CA TYR A 155 0.13 -5.73 13.18
C TYR A 155 -0.96 -5.55 14.24
N LEU A 156 -2.23 -5.67 13.87
CA LEU A 156 -3.32 -5.68 14.84
C LEU A 156 -3.22 -6.86 15.80
N GLN A 157 -2.79 -8.05 15.36
CA GLN A 157 -2.51 -9.18 16.24
C GLN A 157 -1.42 -8.86 17.26
N LYS A 158 -0.33 -8.18 16.85
CA LYS A 158 0.71 -7.73 17.76
C LYS A 158 0.17 -6.76 18.81
N MET A 159 -0.65 -5.79 18.40
CA MET A 159 -1.31 -4.86 19.33
C MET A 159 -2.26 -5.58 20.28
N ALA A 160 -3.10 -6.47 19.77
CA ALA A 160 -4.05 -7.27 20.54
C ALA A 160 -3.33 -8.05 21.65
N ASN A 161 -2.16 -8.63 21.36
CA ASN A 161 -1.33 -9.30 22.35
C ASN A 161 -0.85 -8.35 23.46
N VAL A 162 -0.32 -7.17 23.10
CA VAL A 162 0.13 -6.16 24.08
C VAL A 162 -1.02 -5.67 24.98
N LEU A 163 -2.22 -5.52 24.40
CA LEU A 163 -3.42 -5.03 25.06
C LEU A 163 -4.23 -6.14 25.78
N GLY A 164 -3.87 -7.41 25.61
CA GLY A 164 -4.60 -8.54 26.21
C GLY A 164 -5.93 -8.88 25.54
N LYS A 165 -6.14 -8.47 24.28
CA LYS A 165 -7.37 -8.65 23.49
C LYS A 165 -7.40 -10.02 22.80
N LYS A 166 -7.47 -11.10 23.59
CA LYS A 166 -7.35 -12.49 23.09
C LYS A 166 -8.40 -12.87 22.03
N ASN A 167 -9.63 -12.40 22.16
CA ASN A 167 -10.70 -12.70 21.20
C ASN A 167 -10.41 -12.05 19.84
N ASP A 168 -10.01 -10.78 19.85
CA ASP A 168 -9.67 -10.05 18.63
C ASP A 168 -8.47 -10.68 17.93
N TYR A 169 -7.45 -11.12 18.68
CA TYR A 169 -6.32 -11.87 18.11
C TYR A 169 -6.79 -13.09 17.32
N ALA A 170 -7.71 -13.89 17.87
CA ALA A 170 -8.23 -15.07 17.17
C ALA A 170 -9.03 -14.70 15.91
N VAL A 171 -9.81 -13.62 15.96
CA VAL A 171 -10.55 -13.09 14.79
C VAL A 171 -9.58 -12.65 13.71
N LEU A 172 -8.57 -11.85 14.06
CA LEU A 172 -7.56 -11.36 13.13
C LEU A 172 -6.73 -12.48 12.52
N LYS A 173 -6.40 -13.52 13.31
CA LYS A 173 -5.68 -14.70 12.81
C LYS A 173 -6.47 -15.44 11.74
N LYS A 174 -7.78 -15.62 11.96
CA LYS A 174 -8.67 -16.22 10.96
C LYS A 174 -8.73 -15.38 9.67
N ARG A 175 -8.88 -14.05 9.81
CA ARG A 175 -8.88 -13.12 8.66
C ARG A 175 -7.56 -13.17 7.89
N GLU A 176 -6.43 -13.20 8.59
CA GLU A 176 -5.09 -13.36 8.01
C GLU A 176 -5.01 -14.64 7.18
N GLU A 177 -5.43 -15.78 7.72
CA GLU A 177 -5.39 -17.08 7.05
C GLU A 177 -6.28 -17.14 5.80
N GLU A 178 -7.49 -16.58 5.87
CA GLU A 178 -8.44 -16.54 4.76
C GLU A 178 -7.88 -15.72 3.57
N ILE A 179 -7.41 -14.49 3.84
CA ILE A 179 -6.89 -13.62 2.77
C ILE A 179 -5.51 -14.08 2.28
N SER A 180 -4.68 -14.68 3.14
CA SER A 180 -3.42 -15.30 2.70
C SER A 180 -3.65 -16.42 1.69
N LYS A 181 -4.69 -17.25 1.88
CA LYS A 181 -5.07 -18.28 0.91
C LYS A 181 -5.54 -17.67 -0.42
N ALA A 182 -6.31 -16.58 -0.35
CA ALA A 182 -6.72 -15.85 -1.54
C ALA A 182 -5.50 -15.34 -2.32
N ILE A 183 -4.53 -14.70 -1.66
CA ILE A 183 -3.30 -14.24 -2.31
C ILE A 183 -2.49 -15.41 -2.87
N GLN A 184 -2.38 -16.54 -2.17
CA GLN A 184 -1.67 -17.71 -2.70
C GLN A 184 -2.25 -18.21 -4.02
N SER A 185 -3.58 -18.11 -4.21
CA SER A 185 -4.22 -18.47 -5.47
C SER A 185 -3.93 -17.51 -6.63
N LEU A 186 -3.33 -16.35 -6.35
CA LEU A 186 -2.91 -15.36 -7.34
C LEU A 186 -1.49 -15.57 -7.85
N TRP A 187 -0.77 -16.59 -7.35
CA TRP A 187 0.54 -16.96 -7.87
C TRP A 187 0.43 -17.47 -9.30
N ASN A 188 1.18 -16.86 -10.22
CA ASN A 188 1.30 -17.33 -11.59
C ASN A 188 2.69 -17.95 -11.80
N GLU A 189 2.74 -19.27 -12.01
CA GLU A 189 4.00 -20.00 -12.13
C GLU A 189 4.81 -19.62 -13.37
N GLU A 190 4.13 -19.34 -14.49
CA GLU A 190 4.75 -18.97 -15.77
C GLU A 190 5.44 -17.61 -15.66
N TYR A 191 4.69 -16.59 -15.22
CA TYR A 191 5.22 -15.25 -14.97
C TYR A 191 6.25 -15.27 -13.85
N GLY A 192 6.01 -16.03 -12.78
CA GLY A 192 6.90 -16.12 -11.61
C GLY A 192 6.70 -14.99 -10.60
N ILE A 193 5.47 -14.47 -10.54
CA ILE A 193 5.03 -13.45 -9.59
C ILE A 193 3.53 -13.62 -9.30
N TYR A 194 3.06 -13.02 -8.22
CA TYR A 194 1.63 -12.86 -7.96
C TYR A 194 1.05 -11.81 -8.91
N LEU A 195 -0.03 -12.14 -9.60
CA LEU A 195 -0.68 -11.24 -10.56
C LEU A 195 -2.08 -10.87 -10.07
N ASN A 196 -2.49 -9.63 -10.35
CA ASN A 196 -3.87 -9.24 -10.19
C ASN A 196 -4.76 -10.12 -11.08
N LYS A 197 -6.00 -10.35 -10.68
CA LYS A 197 -6.93 -11.21 -11.43
C LYS A 197 -8.28 -10.52 -11.63
N TYR A 198 -8.75 -10.49 -12.88
CA TYR A 198 -10.08 -10.02 -13.20
C TYR A 198 -11.11 -10.98 -12.60
N ILE A 199 -12.03 -10.47 -11.78
CA ILE A 199 -12.96 -11.30 -11.01
C ILE A 199 -13.99 -12.00 -11.93
N ASP A 200 -14.53 -11.27 -12.90
CA ASP A 200 -15.61 -11.78 -13.77
C ASP A 200 -15.12 -12.80 -14.81
N SER A 201 -13.88 -12.68 -15.30
CA SER A 201 -13.31 -13.58 -16.32
C SER A 201 -12.38 -14.65 -15.76
N ASP A 202 -11.98 -14.53 -14.48
CA ASP A 202 -10.97 -15.37 -13.83
C ASP A 202 -9.60 -15.39 -14.57
N THR A 203 -9.28 -14.28 -15.26
CA THR A 203 -8.02 -14.14 -16.01
C THR A 203 -7.03 -13.22 -15.29
N PHE A 204 -5.75 -13.52 -15.36
CA PHE A 204 -4.70 -12.67 -14.80
C PHE A 204 -4.49 -11.40 -15.62
N SER A 205 -4.29 -10.28 -14.94
CA SER A 205 -3.72 -9.05 -15.52
C SER A 205 -2.20 -9.17 -15.52
N THR A 206 -1.58 -8.87 -16.65
CA THR A 206 -0.13 -8.93 -16.85
C THR A 206 0.53 -7.56 -16.69
N ARG A 207 -0.23 -6.56 -16.25
CA ARG A 207 0.27 -5.21 -15.91
C ARG A 207 1.07 -5.27 -14.62
N LEU A 208 2.36 -4.98 -14.69
CA LEU A 208 3.26 -5.09 -13.55
C LEU A 208 3.42 -3.75 -12.82
N SER A 209 3.29 -3.78 -11.50
CA SER A 209 3.54 -2.64 -10.61
C SER A 209 4.27 -3.08 -9.33
N PRO A 210 4.86 -2.15 -8.57
CA PRO A 210 5.55 -2.48 -7.32
C PRO A 210 4.67 -3.16 -6.27
N THR A 211 3.34 -2.98 -6.35
CA THR A 211 2.41 -3.58 -5.39
C THR A 211 2.37 -5.11 -5.49
N LEU A 212 2.83 -5.68 -6.61
CA LEU A 212 2.95 -7.13 -6.80
C LEU A 212 4.08 -7.75 -5.96
N PHE A 213 4.98 -6.93 -5.37
CA PHE A 213 5.96 -7.38 -4.38
C PHE A 213 5.39 -7.37 -2.95
N TYR A 214 4.22 -6.78 -2.71
CA TYR A 214 3.65 -6.68 -1.36
C TYR A 214 3.30 -8.01 -0.66
N PRO A 215 3.06 -9.14 -1.36
CA PRO A 215 2.97 -10.43 -0.69
C PRO A 215 4.18 -10.74 0.21
N MET A 216 5.36 -10.22 -0.12
CA MET A 216 6.57 -10.36 0.71
C MET A 216 6.44 -9.63 2.06
N ILE A 217 5.71 -8.51 2.12
CA ILE A 217 5.46 -7.79 3.39
C ILE A 217 4.63 -8.68 4.33
N ALA A 218 3.64 -9.37 3.76
CA ALA A 218 2.75 -10.29 4.47
C ALA A 218 3.40 -11.65 4.78
N GLY A 219 4.61 -11.93 4.27
CA GLY A 219 5.31 -13.20 4.47
C GLY A 219 4.68 -14.38 3.71
N ILE A 220 3.97 -14.11 2.62
CA ILE A 220 3.18 -15.12 1.89
C ILE A 220 4.03 -15.99 0.95
N PRO A 221 4.93 -15.43 0.12
CA PRO A 221 5.74 -16.24 -0.78
C PRO A 221 6.60 -17.26 -0.02
N GLY A 222 6.73 -18.47 -0.55
CA GLY A 222 7.82 -19.38 -0.18
C GLY A 222 9.17 -18.84 -0.65
N LYS A 223 10.28 -19.41 -0.13
CA LYS A 223 11.65 -18.96 -0.49
C LYS A 223 11.92 -18.99 -2.00
N GLU A 224 11.50 -20.06 -2.68
CA GLU A 224 11.67 -20.19 -4.14
C GLU A 224 10.79 -19.20 -4.92
N GLN A 225 9.56 -18.97 -4.47
CA GLN A 225 8.68 -17.96 -5.09
C GLN A 225 9.28 -16.56 -4.95
N ALA A 226 9.75 -16.20 -3.74
CA ALA A 226 10.42 -14.94 -3.48
C ALA A 226 11.68 -14.77 -4.35
N LYS A 227 12.52 -15.79 -4.43
CA LYS A 227 13.70 -15.80 -5.31
C LYS A 227 13.31 -15.57 -6.78
N LYS A 228 12.27 -16.27 -7.26
CA LYS A 228 11.76 -16.13 -8.63
C LYS A 228 11.24 -14.72 -8.92
N MET A 229 10.51 -14.11 -7.97
CA MET A 229 10.05 -12.72 -8.06
C MET A 229 11.23 -11.76 -8.18
N LEU A 230 12.30 -11.98 -7.40
CA LEU A 230 13.48 -11.11 -7.45
C LEU A 230 14.24 -11.24 -8.77
N GLU A 231 14.56 -12.47 -9.17
CA GLU A 231 15.36 -12.76 -10.36
C GLU A 231 14.65 -12.38 -11.66
N LYS A 232 13.33 -12.63 -11.76
CA LYS A 232 12.57 -12.34 -12.98
C LYS A 232 12.09 -10.90 -13.11
N HIS A 233 11.81 -10.23 -11.98
CA HIS A 233 11.12 -8.94 -12.00
C HIS A 233 11.90 -7.83 -11.29
N PHE A 234 12.27 -8.00 -10.02
CA PHE A 234 12.94 -6.93 -9.26
C PHE A 234 14.27 -6.51 -9.90
N TYR A 235 15.09 -7.48 -10.31
CA TYR A 235 16.39 -7.26 -10.95
C TYR A 235 16.33 -7.12 -12.49
N ASN A 236 15.12 -7.07 -13.07
CA ASN A 236 14.96 -6.94 -14.51
C ASN A 236 15.04 -5.47 -14.94
N PRO A 237 16.03 -5.06 -15.77
CA PRO A 237 16.21 -3.67 -16.19
C PRO A 237 15.10 -3.15 -17.11
N GLU A 238 14.40 -4.05 -17.82
CA GLU A 238 13.23 -3.70 -18.65
C GLU A 238 11.96 -3.51 -17.82
N GLU A 239 12.00 -3.82 -16.52
CA GLU A 239 10.88 -3.65 -15.61
C GLU A 239 11.25 -2.66 -14.51
N PHE A 240 11.86 -3.15 -13.44
CA PHE A 240 11.96 -2.44 -12.17
C PHE A 240 13.39 -2.03 -11.81
N TYR A 241 14.40 -2.68 -12.39
CA TYR A 241 15.80 -2.45 -12.06
C TYR A 241 16.47 -1.37 -12.91
N GLY A 242 17.62 -0.87 -12.46
CA GLY A 242 18.38 0.17 -13.15
C GLY A 242 19.15 1.06 -12.19
N GLU A 243 19.57 2.24 -12.65
CA GLU A 243 20.17 3.26 -11.78
C GLU A 243 19.17 3.74 -10.72
N TYR A 244 17.96 4.10 -11.16
CA TYR A 244 16.87 4.58 -10.33
C TYR A 244 15.79 3.50 -10.17
N ILE A 245 15.52 3.08 -8.94
CA ILE A 245 14.54 2.03 -8.64
C ILE A 245 13.65 2.45 -7.45
N ILE A 246 12.42 1.96 -7.32
CA ILE A 246 11.64 1.16 -8.26
C ILE A 246 10.57 2.07 -8.91
N PRO A 247 10.35 2.05 -10.24
CA PRO A 247 9.30 2.85 -10.88
C PRO A 247 7.89 2.36 -10.48
N SER A 248 6.90 3.26 -10.48
CA SER A 248 5.51 2.93 -10.08
C SER A 248 4.78 1.95 -11.01
N CYS A 249 5.30 1.71 -12.21
CA CYS A 249 4.91 0.62 -13.10
C CYS A 249 6.17 0.13 -13.84
N ALA A 250 6.13 -1.09 -14.37
CA ALA A 250 7.26 -1.63 -15.13
C ALA A 250 7.57 -0.76 -16.37
N ARG A 251 8.86 -0.60 -16.70
CA ARG A 251 9.31 0.19 -17.87
C ARG A 251 8.80 -0.32 -19.21
N ASN A 252 8.61 -1.63 -19.33
CA ASN A 252 8.05 -2.28 -20.50
C ASN A 252 6.51 -2.21 -20.58
N ASP A 253 5.83 -1.57 -19.63
CA ASP A 253 4.38 -1.38 -19.71
C ASP A 253 4.02 -0.35 -20.79
N LYS A 254 2.96 -0.61 -21.57
CA LYS A 254 2.51 0.30 -22.65
C LYS A 254 2.09 1.69 -22.15
N GLY A 255 1.68 1.79 -20.89
CA GLY A 255 1.30 3.04 -20.24
C GLY A 255 2.47 3.78 -19.59
N PHE A 256 3.70 3.23 -19.64
CA PHE A 256 4.88 3.88 -19.07
C PHE A 256 5.21 5.17 -19.83
N ASN A 257 5.24 6.30 -19.12
CA ASN A 257 5.59 7.61 -19.69
C ASN A 257 6.30 8.54 -18.68
N ASN A 258 6.67 8.01 -17.50
CA ASN A 258 7.30 8.76 -16.41
C ASN A 258 6.46 9.92 -15.83
N GLN A 259 5.14 9.91 -16.03
CA GLN A 259 4.22 10.88 -15.43
C GLN A 259 3.51 10.28 -14.23
N TYR A 260 3.77 10.81 -13.03
CA TYR A 260 3.01 10.46 -11.83
C TYR A 260 3.04 8.94 -11.55
N TRP A 261 1.90 8.22 -11.53
CA TRP A 261 1.89 6.76 -11.31
C TRP A 261 2.18 5.91 -12.57
N GLN A 262 2.57 6.54 -13.68
CA GLN A 262 2.93 5.90 -14.95
C GLN A 262 4.46 5.77 -15.14
N GLY A 263 5.19 5.58 -14.05
CA GLY A 263 6.61 5.22 -14.09
C GLY A 263 7.51 6.06 -13.20
N ALA A 264 7.03 7.13 -12.56
CA ALA A 264 7.86 7.88 -11.61
C ALA A 264 8.13 7.05 -10.34
N ILE A 265 9.17 7.40 -9.59
CA ILE A 265 9.55 6.77 -8.34
C ILE A 265 8.87 7.49 -7.18
N TRP A 266 8.25 6.70 -6.29
CA TRP A 266 7.47 7.20 -5.17
C TRP A 266 7.95 6.60 -3.85
N GLY A 267 8.23 7.46 -2.88
CA GLY A 267 8.68 7.07 -1.54
C GLY A 267 7.76 6.04 -0.86
N PRO A 268 6.43 6.26 -0.81
CA PRO A 268 5.50 5.31 -0.20
C PRO A 268 5.56 3.89 -0.80
N LEU A 269 5.57 3.78 -2.14
CA LEU A 269 5.64 2.48 -2.82
C LEU A 269 6.96 1.78 -2.50
N ASN A 270 8.09 2.48 -2.68
CA ASN A 270 9.43 1.94 -2.42
C ASN A 270 9.56 1.49 -0.96
N PHE A 271 9.02 2.25 -0.01
CA PHE A 271 9.10 1.92 1.40
C PHE A 271 8.35 0.62 1.72
N LEU A 272 7.15 0.43 1.16
CA LEU A 272 6.41 -0.82 1.34
C LEU A 272 7.13 -2.00 0.67
N VAL A 273 7.67 -1.85 -0.54
CA VAL A 273 8.51 -2.89 -1.16
C VAL A 273 9.71 -3.23 -0.28
N TYR A 274 10.42 -2.22 0.23
CA TYR A 274 11.55 -2.38 1.14
C TYR A 274 11.19 -3.20 2.38
N LEU A 275 10.04 -2.94 3.00
CA LEU A 275 9.58 -3.72 4.15
C LEU A 275 9.33 -5.20 3.80
N GLY A 276 8.89 -5.49 2.57
CA GLY A 276 8.73 -6.86 2.09
C GLY A 276 10.05 -7.56 1.83
N LEU A 277 10.98 -6.86 1.15
CA LEU A 277 12.32 -7.39 0.86
C LEU A 277 13.07 -7.78 2.14
N LYS A 278 12.90 -7.02 3.24
CA LYS A 278 13.50 -7.33 4.54
C LYS A 278 13.19 -8.74 5.06
N ASN A 279 12.07 -9.32 4.64
CA ASN A 279 11.68 -10.67 5.06
C ASN A 279 12.37 -11.78 4.24
N TYR A 280 12.99 -11.46 3.10
CA TYR A 280 13.42 -12.47 2.12
C TYR A 280 14.84 -12.31 1.57
N SER A 281 15.36 -11.08 1.45
CA SER A 281 16.68 -10.83 0.86
C SER A 281 17.34 -9.57 1.41
N GLU A 282 18.44 -9.74 2.14
CA GLU A 282 19.26 -8.63 2.65
C GLU A 282 19.92 -7.84 1.52
N GLU A 283 20.31 -8.52 0.43
CA GLU A 283 20.91 -7.91 -0.76
C GLU A 283 19.93 -6.96 -1.44
N ALA A 284 18.74 -7.44 -1.81
CA ALA A 284 17.71 -6.63 -2.48
C ALA A 284 17.24 -5.47 -1.57
N THR A 285 17.13 -5.74 -0.26
CA THR A 285 16.81 -4.72 0.75
C THR A 285 17.84 -3.59 0.76
N SER A 286 19.13 -3.95 0.83
CA SER A 286 20.24 -3.01 0.91
C SER A 286 20.37 -2.20 -0.37
N GLU A 287 20.14 -2.84 -1.51
CA GLU A 287 20.18 -2.21 -2.81
C GLU A 287 19.06 -1.18 -3.00
N LEU A 288 17.80 -1.54 -2.71
CA LEU A 288 16.68 -0.60 -2.79
C LEU A 288 16.87 0.60 -1.86
N ALA A 289 17.34 0.35 -0.63
CA ALA A 289 17.61 1.41 0.34
C ALA A 289 18.73 2.35 -0.13
N THR A 290 19.84 1.80 -0.62
CA THR A 290 21.00 2.58 -1.08
C THR A 290 20.63 3.44 -2.30
N LYS A 291 19.97 2.86 -3.30
CA LYS A 291 19.55 3.60 -4.50
C LYS A 291 18.51 4.67 -4.18
N SER A 292 17.53 4.38 -3.31
CA SER A 292 16.55 5.37 -2.87
C SER A 292 17.21 6.52 -2.08
N PHE A 293 18.18 6.21 -1.21
CA PHE A 293 18.93 7.22 -0.47
C PHE A 293 19.77 8.11 -1.37
N ASN A 294 20.49 7.54 -2.34
CA ASN A 294 21.28 8.30 -3.30
C ASN A 294 20.39 9.25 -4.12
N LEU A 295 19.24 8.78 -4.59
CA LEU A 295 18.28 9.60 -5.33
C LEU A 295 17.73 10.75 -4.48
N PHE A 296 17.37 10.48 -3.23
CA PHE A 296 16.95 11.51 -2.29
C PHE A 296 18.06 12.54 -2.00
N GLN A 297 19.29 12.08 -1.75
CA GLN A 297 20.43 12.97 -1.51
C GLN A 297 20.71 13.85 -2.70
N GLU A 298 20.65 13.31 -3.93
CA GLU A 298 20.83 14.10 -5.14
C GLU A 298 19.80 15.22 -5.24
N ALA A 299 18.53 14.92 -4.97
CA ALA A 299 17.44 15.90 -4.98
C ALA A 299 17.69 17.02 -3.97
N TRP A 300 18.05 16.63 -2.74
CA TRP A 300 18.33 17.57 -1.67
C TRP A 300 19.55 18.45 -1.97
N LEU A 301 20.66 17.86 -2.38
CA LEU A 301 21.91 18.59 -2.63
C LEU A 301 21.82 19.53 -3.84
N LYS A 302 21.06 19.16 -4.88
CA LYS A 302 20.89 19.98 -6.08
C LYS A 302 19.85 21.09 -5.92
N HIS A 303 18.77 20.84 -5.18
CA HIS A 303 17.60 21.73 -5.16
C HIS A 303 17.17 22.22 -3.79
N ASN A 304 17.72 21.69 -2.69
CA ASN A 304 17.23 21.88 -1.32
C ASN A 304 15.72 21.59 -1.21
N TYR A 305 15.25 20.58 -1.93
CA TYR A 305 13.83 20.26 -2.07
C TYR A 305 13.58 18.76 -1.96
N VAL A 306 12.45 18.40 -1.35
CA VAL A 306 11.94 17.04 -1.29
C VAL A 306 10.79 16.94 -2.29
N PHE A 307 11.02 16.22 -3.38
CA PHE A 307 10.01 16.01 -4.42
C PHE A 307 8.99 14.96 -3.99
N GLU A 308 7.76 15.12 -4.46
CA GLU A 308 6.69 14.14 -4.30
C GLU A 308 7.04 12.82 -5.01
N ASN A 309 7.54 12.92 -6.24
CA ASN A 309 8.03 11.81 -7.04
C ASN A 309 9.22 12.25 -7.90
N ILE A 310 9.98 11.28 -8.42
CA ILE A 310 11.19 11.53 -9.21
C ILE A 310 11.18 10.67 -10.47
N ASN A 311 11.68 11.20 -11.59
CA ASN A 311 11.71 10.49 -12.87
C ASN A 311 12.60 9.22 -12.78
N SER A 312 12.09 8.07 -13.22
CA SER A 312 12.77 6.77 -13.09
C SER A 312 13.80 6.45 -14.18
N GLU A 313 13.92 7.31 -15.19
CA GLU A 313 14.92 7.20 -16.26
C GLU A 313 16.01 8.28 -16.14
N LYS A 314 15.60 9.49 -15.73
CA LYS A 314 16.45 10.69 -15.73
C LYS A 314 16.82 11.17 -14.33
N GLY A 315 16.30 10.52 -13.28
CA GLY A 315 16.53 10.92 -11.91
C GLY A 315 16.00 12.32 -11.62
N VAL A 316 16.80 13.12 -10.91
CA VAL A 316 16.43 14.48 -10.50
C VAL A 316 16.58 15.44 -11.67
N LEU A 317 15.46 15.88 -12.23
CA LEU A 317 15.41 16.83 -13.34
C LEU A 317 15.81 18.24 -12.86
N THR A 318 16.59 18.95 -13.68
CA THR A 318 16.91 20.36 -13.41
C THR A 318 15.66 21.21 -13.50
N ILE A 319 15.22 21.79 -12.37
CA ILE A 319 14.16 22.79 -12.36
C ILE A 319 14.69 24.06 -13.04
N LYS A 320 14.22 24.38 -14.25
CA LYS A 320 14.33 25.75 -14.77
C LYS A 320 13.31 26.59 -14.00
N ILE A 321 13.79 27.32 -13.01
CA ILE A 321 13.00 28.41 -12.42
C ILE A 321 12.96 29.50 -13.50
N ASN A 322 11.83 29.65 -14.17
CA ASN A 322 11.56 30.80 -15.04
C ASN A 322 11.19 32.01 -14.19
#